data_AF-A0A7Y0S7K4-F1
#
_entry.id   AF-A0A7Y0S7K4-F1
#
_cell.length_a   1.000
_cell.length_b   1.000
_cell.length_c   1.000
_cell.angle_alpha   90.00
_cell.angle_beta   90.00
_cell.angle_gamma   90.00
#
_symmetry.space_group_name_H-M   'P 1'
#
loop_
_entity.id
_entity.type
_entity.pdbx_description
1 polymer ?
#
loop_
_entity_poly.entity_id
_entity_poly.type
_entity_poly.pdbx_seq_one_letter_code
_entity_poly.pdbx_strand_id
1 'polypeptide(L)'
;ELARDRQELIETKKKELQAYMMMGVTAIKPLYDTDVNGSNKEAAKEILKAMRFESDGYFFAYDSQGVNTLHAIKPALEGKNLYDLKDENGVAVIAGLIDASQKGDGFLYFSWHKPTIDAQAPKLGYAEYLSKWDW
;
A
#
# COMPACT_ATOMS: atom_id res chain seq x y z
N GLU A 1 -12.21 -25.44 -15.08
CA GLU A 1 -11.41 -25.92 -13.92
C GLU A 1 -10.34 -24.90 -13.55
N LEU A 2 -9.29 -24.73 -14.36
CA LEU A 2 -8.19 -23.75 -14.12
C LEU A 2 -8.62 -22.30 -13.78
N ALA A 3 -9.64 -21.76 -14.46
CA ALA A 3 -10.12 -20.40 -14.18
C ALA A 3 -10.77 -20.26 -12.80
N ARG A 4 -11.44 -21.32 -12.32
CA ARG A 4 -12.02 -21.36 -10.99
C ARG A 4 -10.92 -21.41 -9.92
N ASP A 5 -9.93 -22.28 -10.13
CA ASP A 5 -8.82 -22.43 -9.18
C ASP A 5 -8.00 -21.13 -9.08
N ARG A 6 -7.81 -20.43 -10.20
CA ARG A 6 -7.22 -19.09 -10.20
C ARG A 6 -8.05 -18.10 -9.37
N GLN A 7 -9.38 -18.11 -9.53
CA GLN A 7 -10.24 -17.20 -8.78
C GLN A 7 -10.20 -17.50 -7.27
N GLU A 8 -10.24 -18.78 -6.88
CA GLU A 8 -10.13 -19.19 -5.47
C GLU A 8 -8.78 -18.75 -4.86
N LEU A 9 -7.69 -18.88 -5.62
CA LEU A 9 -6.38 -18.40 -5.19
C LEU A 9 -6.36 -16.87 -5.01
N ILE A 10 -6.97 -16.12 -5.93
CA ILE A 10 -7.07 -14.66 -5.83
C ILE A 10 -7.87 -14.25 -4.59
N GLU A 11 -9.02 -14.87 -4.34
CA GLU A 11 -9.83 -14.57 -3.15
C GLU A 11 -9.09 -14.90 -1.84
N THR A 12 -8.27 -15.96 -1.86
CA THR A 12 -7.39 -16.29 -0.73
C THR A 12 -6.34 -15.19 -0.52
N LYS A 13 -5.69 -14.73 -1.60
CA LYS A 13 -4.70 -13.64 -1.53
C LYS A 13 -5.31 -12.30 -1.12
N LYS A 14 -6.55 -12.02 -1.51
CA LYS A 14 -7.28 -10.84 -1.01
C LYS A 14 -7.47 -10.88 0.51
N LYS A 15 -7.88 -12.02 1.07
CA LYS A 15 -8.02 -12.19 2.53
C LYS A 15 -6.69 -12.04 3.26
N GLU A 16 -5.61 -12.58 2.71
CA GLU A 16 -4.26 -12.40 3.27
C GLU A 16 -3.86 -10.91 3.29
N LEU A 17 -4.08 -10.19 2.18
CA LEU A 17 -3.76 -8.75 2.09
C LEU A 17 -4.53 -7.92 3.14
N GLN A 18 -5.81 -8.22 3.36
CA GLN A 18 -6.61 -7.57 4.40
C GLN A 18 -6.07 -7.87 5.80
N ALA A 19 -5.66 -9.11 6.07
CA ALA A 19 -5.05 -9.47 7.34
C ALA A 19 -3.71 -8.72 7.56
N TYR A 20 -2.87 -8.62 6.53
CA TYR A 20 -1.63 -7.85 6.60
C TYR A 20 -1.88 -6.36 6.84
N MET A 21 -2.87 -5.77 6.15
CA MET A 21 -3.26 -4.38 6.40
C MET A 21 -3.73 -4.17 7.84
N MET A 22 -4.58 -5.06 8.35
CA MET A 22 -5.04 -5.03 9.73
C MET A 22 -3.86 -5.05 10.72
N MET A 23 -2.84 -5.89 10.47
CA MET A 23 -1.63 -5.92 11.30
C MET A 23 -0.87 -4.59 11.25
N GLY A 24 -0.71 -3.98 10.07
CA GLY A 24 -0.06 -2.68 9.92
C GLY A 24 -0.80 -1.57 10.68
N VAL A 25 -2.10 -1.44 10.45
CA VAL A 25 -2.97 -0.45 11.09
C VAL A 25 -2.98 -0.62 12.61
N THR A 26 -3.10 -1.85 13.10
CA THR A 26 -3.14 -2.11 14.55
C THR A 26 -1.78 -1.91 15.22
N ALA A 27 -0.67 -2.18 14.54
CA ALA A 27 0.68 -1.93 15.06
C ALA A 27 0.94 -0.44 15.33
N ILE A 28 0.42 0.46 14.49
CA ILE A 28 0.54 1.91 14.69
C ILE A 28 -0.63 2.53 15.45
N LYS A 29 -1.67 1.75 15.80
CA LYS A 29 -2.90 2.27 16.41
C LYS A 29 -2.67 3.13 17.66
N PRO A 30 -1.80 2.75 18.62
CA PRO A 30 -1.55 3.61 19.79
C PRO A 30 -0.99 4.99 19.40
N LEU A 31 -0.07 5.01 18.42
CA LEU A 31 0.52 6.24 17.90
C LEU A 31 -0.52 7.07 17.14
N TYR A 32 -1.34 6.42 16.33
CA TYR A 32 -2.40 7.05 15.56
C TYR A 32 -3.48 7.66 16.45
N ASP A 33 -3.94 6.93 17.48
CA ASP A 33 -5.01 7.37 18.37
C ASP A 33 -4.60 8.55 19.25
N THR A 34 -3.35 8.53 19.73
CA THR A 34 -2.79 9.56 20.63
C THR A 34 -2.09 10.71 19.91
N ASP A 35 -2.07 10.70 18.57
CA ASP A 35 -1.43 11.72 17.76
C ASP A 35 -2.03 13.11 17.98
N VAL A 36 -1.15 14.11 18.13
CA VAL A 36 -1.51 15.52 18.21
C VAL A 36 -0.77 16.26 17.08
N ASN A 37 -1.50 16.75 16.09
CA ASN A 37 -0.97 17.48 14.94
C ASN A 37 0.17 16.77 14.19
N GLY A 38 0.13 15.43 14.09
CA GLY A 38 1.12 14.64 13.37
C GLY A 38 2.41 14.33 14.15
N SER A 39 2.46 14.60 15.46
CA SER A 39 3.63 14.35 16.31
C SER A 39 4.15 12.91 16.24
N ASN A 40 3.27 11.94 15.97
CA ASN A 40 3.58 10.52 15.99
C ASN A 40 3.76 9.92 14.59
N LYS A 41 3.61 10.70 13.51
CA LYS A 41 3.71 10.20 12.13
C LYS A 41 5.07 9.54 11.84
N GLU A 42 6.18 10.16 12.24
CA GLU A 42 7.51 9.60 11.96
C GLU A 42 7.76 8.27 12.70
N ALA A 43 7.35 8.15 13.96
CA ALA A 43 7.43 6.89 14.70
C ALA A 43 6.59 5.77 14.03
N ALA A 44 5.41 6.12 13.52
CA ALA A 44 4.58 5.16 12.80
C ALA A 44 5.20 4.75 11.45
N LYS A 45 5.85 5.67 10.74
CA LYS A 45 6.59 5.38 9.50
C LYS A 45 7.72 4.38 9.75
N GLU A 46 8.49 4.54 10.84
CA GLU A 46 9.57 3.62 11.19
C GLU A 46 9.06 2.19 11.39
N ILE A 47 7.95 2.02 12.12
CA ILE A 47 7.31 0.71 12.35
C ILE A 47 6.87 0.10 11.00
N LEU A 48 6.07 0.82 10.22
CA LEU A 48 5.54 0.32 8.95
C LEU A 48 6.64 0.00 7.93
N LYS A 49 7.71 0.80 7.88
CA LYS A 49 8.86 0.58 6.99
C LYS A 49 9.68 -0.66 7.39
N ALA A 50 9.69 -1.05 8.65
CA ALA A 50 10.38 -2.25 9.14
C ALA A 50 9.56 -3.54 8.91
N MET A 51 8.23 -3.47 8.94
CA MET A 51 7.36 -4.64 8.82
C MET A 51 7.50 -5.34 7.46
N ARG A 52 7.59 -6.67 7.47
CA ARG A 52 7.55 -7.53 6.28
C ARG A 52 6.63 -8.72 6.54
N PHE A 53 5.85 -9.11 5.53
CA PHE A 53 5.08 -10.36 5.56
C PHE A 53 5.77 -11.47 4.78
N GLU A 54 6.54 -11.11 3.74
CA GLU A 54 7.48 -11.95 2.99
C GLU A 54 8.56 -11.04 2.36
N SER A 55 9.50 -11.59 1.58
CA SER A 55 10.56 -10.80 0.92
C SER A 55 10.05 -9.68 0.03
N ASP A 56 8.94 -9.89 -0.69
CA ASP A 56 8.29 -8.88 -1.55
C ASP A 56 7.10 -8.19 -0.87
N GLY A 57 6.88 -8.48 0.41
CA GLY A 57 5.73 -8.04 1.17
C GLY A 57 6.04 -6.87 2.10
N TYR A 58 5.58 -5.66 1.73
CA TYR A 58 5.92 -4.42 2.42
C TYR A 58 4.81 -3.36 2.34
N PHE A 59 4.90 -2.35 3.21
CA PHE A 59 3.99 -1.18 3.21
C PHE A 59 4.55 0.02 2.45
N PHE A 60 3.63 0.81 1.91
CA PHE A 60 3.84 2.14 1.34
C PHE A 60 2.58 2.97 1.62
N ALA A 61 2.70 4.29 1.66
CA ALA A 61 1.57 5.20 1.83
C ALA A 61 1.75 6.45 0.98
N TYR A 62 0.63 7.03 0.59
CA TYR A 62 0.53 8.25 -0.19
C TYR A 62 -0.56 9.11 0.41
N ASP A 63 -0.40 10.43 0.35
CA ASP A 63 -1.51 11.32 0.67
C ASP A 63 -2.54 11.40 -0.46
N SER A 64 -3.68 12.05 -0.21
CA SER A 64 -4.74 12.24 -1.20
C SER A 64 -4.29 12.97 -2.47
N GLN A 65 -3.18 13.70 -2.41
CA GLN A 65 -2.59 14.40 -3.56
C GLN A 65 -1.59 13.53 -4.32
N GLY A 66 -1.38 12.27 -3.89
CA GLY A 66 -0.44 11.34 -4.48
C GLY A 66 1.01 11.58 -4.08
N VAL A 67 1.28 12.34 -3.01
CA VAL A 67 2.64 12.50 -2.47
C VAL A 67 2.98 11.27 -1.64
N ASN A 68 4.08 10.60 -1.95
CA ASN A 68 4.53 9.46 -1.16
C ASN A 68 4.93 9.91 0.25
N THR A 69 4.30 9.35 1.28
CA THR A 69 4.57 9.70 2.68
C THR A 69 5.49 8.68 3.35
N LEU A 70 5.46 7.43 2.90
CA LEU A 70 6.41 6.38 3.26
C LEU A 70 6.53 5.34 2.15
N HIS A 71 7.73 4.77 1.99
CA HIS A 71 7.92 3.60 1.15
C HIS A 71 9.02 2.70 1.70
N ALA A 72 8.67 1.48 2.09
CA ALA A 72 9.58 0.54 2.76
C ALA A 72 10.78 0.10 1.89
N ILE A 73 10.59 -0.09 0.59
CA ILE A 73 11.65 -0.52 -0.36
C ILE A 73 12.37 0.65 -1.04
N LYS A 74 11.65 1.71 -1.43
CA LYS A 74 12.17 2.84 -2.21
C LYS A 74 11.99 4.15 -1.44
N PRO A 75 12.73 4.37 -0.34
CA PRO A 75 12.59 5.60 0.47
C PRO A 75 12.88 6.88 -0.32
N ALA A 76 13.62 6.79 -1.43
CA ALA A 76 13.84 7.91 -2.36
C ALA A 76 12.56 8.39 -3.10
N LEU A 77 11.41 7.73 -2.91
CA LEU A 77 10.12 8.21 -3.37
C LEU A 77 9.45 9.16 -2.36
N GLU A 78 9.82 9.12 -1.08
CA GLU A 78 9.20 9.95 -0.04
C GLU A 78 9.30 11.44 -0.40
N GLY A 79 8.16 12.15 -0.31
CA GLY A 79 8.02 13.55 -0.69
C GLY A 79 7.76 13.81 -2.18
N LYS A 80 7.78 12.79 -3.04
CA LYS A 80 7.47 12.95 -4.47
C LYS A 80 5.99 12.75 -4.74
N ASN A 81 5.42 13.64 -5.55
CA ASN A 81 4.09 13.46 -6.11
C ASN A 81 4.16 12.46 -7.28
N LEU A 82 3.42 11.36 -7.16
CA LEU A 82 3.31 10.29 -8.14
C LEU A 82 1.86 10.08 -8.59
N TYR A 83 0.97 11.05 -8.38
CA TYR A 83 -0.45 10.94 -8.72
C TYR A 83 -0.68 10.54 -10.18
N ASP A 84 0.06 11.16 -11.11
CA ASP A 84 -0.02 10.92 -12.55
C ASP A 84 0.82 9.72 -13.04
N LEU A 85 1.46 8.98 -12.13
CA LEU A 85 2.29 7.83 -12.50
C LEU A 85 1.42 6.73 -13.11
N LYS A 86 1.84 6.29 -14.30
CA LYS A 86 1.26 5.13 -14.98
C LYS A 86 2.24 3.98 -15.04
N ASP A 87 1.74 2.77 -14.87
CA ASP A 87 2.52 1.56 -15.14
C ASP A 87 2.70 1.32 -16.65
N GLU A 88 3.41 0.25 -17.01
CA GLU A 88 3.65 -0.16 -18.40
C GLU A 88 2.38 -0.47 -19.19
N ASN A 89 1.25 -0.72 -18.52
CA ASN A 89 -0.05 -1.00 -19.11
C ASN A 89 -0.97 0.22 -19.12
N GLY A 90 -0.49 1.39 -18.67
CA GLY A 90 -1.25 2.64 -18.62
C GLY A 90 -2.14 2.80 -17.38
N VAL A 91 -2.03 1.92 -16.38
CA VAL A 91 -2.80 2.01 -15.13
C VAL A 91 -2.25 3.17 -14.29
N ALA A 92 -3.10 4.14 -13.95
CA ALA A 92 -2.76 5.22 -13.03
C ALA A 92 -2.67 4.68 -11.59
N VAL A 93 -1.49 4.23 -11.20
CA VAL A 93 -1.32 3.37 -10.01
C VAL A 93 -1.72 4.09 -8.73
N ILE A 94 -1.22 5.31 -8.53
CA ILE A 94 -1.41 6.05 -7.27
C ILE A 94 -2.82 6.61 -7.18
N ALA A 95 -3.31 7.26 -8.24
CA ALA A 95 -4.69 7.73 -8.30
C ALA A 95 -5.69 6.58 -8.12
N GLY A 96 -5.46 5.42 -8.77
CA GLY A 96 -6.32 4.25 -8.64
C GLY A 96 -6.35 3.66 -7.23
N LEU A 97 -5.21 3.64 -6.52
CA LEU A 97 -5.15 3.15 -5.14
C LEU A 97 -5.84 4.12 -4.16
N ILE A 98 -5.71 5.43 -4.36
CA ILE A 98 -6.41 6.45 -3.58
C ILE A 98 -7.93 6.30 -3.76
N ASP A 99 -8.40 6.18 -5.01
CA ASP A 99 -9.82 5.97 -5.27
C ASP A 99 -10.33 4.64 -4.71
N ALA A 100 -9.55 3.57 -4.82
CA ALA A 100 -9.90 2.26 -4.28
C ALA A 100 -10.03 2.27 -2.76
N SER A 101 -9.14 2.96 -2.03
CA SER A 101 -9.16 3.00 -0.57
C SER A 101 -10.25 3.90 0.01
N GLN A 102 -10.66 4.94 -0.73
CA GLN A 102 -11.66 5.91 -0.27
C GLN A 102 -13.09 5.59 -0.73
N LYS A 103 -13.25 5.02 -1.93
CA LYS A 103 -14.56 4.84 -2.59
C LYS A 103 -14.82 3.40 -3.03
N GLY A 104 -13.80 2.55 -3.06
CA GLY A 104 -13.85 1.21 -3.60
C GLY A 104 -13.74 0.11 -2.55
N ASP A 105 -13.30 -1.06 -2.99
CA ASP A 105 -13.04 -2.24 -2.15
C ASP A 105 -11.57 -2.31 -1.66
N GLY A 106 -10.79 -1.25 -1.88
CA GLY A 106 -9.37 -1.16 -1.54
C GLY A 106 -8.42 -1.86 -2.49
N PHE A 107 -8.88 -2.62 -3.50
CA PHE A 107 -8.00 -3.42 -4.36
C PHE A 107 -7.68 -2.75 -5.71
N LEU A 108 -6.45 -2.95 -6.20
CA LEU A 108 -6.04 -2.56 -7.55
C LEU A 108 -5.05 -3.55 -8.15
N TYR A 109 -5.22 -3.90 -9.42
CA TYR A 109 -4.21 -4.61 -10.21
C TYR A 109 -3.33 -3.61 -10.98
N PHE A 110 -2.02 -3.76 -10.88
CA PHE A 110 -1.03 -2.90 -11.56
C PHE A 110 0.34 -3.61 -11.63
N SER A 111 1.24 -3.15 -12.49
CA SER A 111 2.65 -3.54 -12.48
C SER A 111 3.47 -2.65 -11.54
N TRP A 112 4.33 -3.25 -10.72
CA TRP A 112 5.28 -2.52 -9.88
C TRP A 112 6.61 -3.25 -9.73
N HIS A 113 7.63 -2.52 -9.30
CA HIS A 113 8.95 -3.08 -9.03
C HIS A 113 8.88 -4.14 -7.94
N LYS A 114 9.35 -5.34 -8.27
CA LYS A 114 9.42 -6.51 -7.40
C LYS A 114 10.87 -6.70 -6.92
N PRO A 115 11.15 -6.52 -5.62
CA PRO A 115 12.50 -6.57 -5.06
C PRO A 115 13.31 -7.83 -5.41
N THR A 116 12.68 -9.01 -5.33
CA THR A 116 13.38 -10.29 -5.52
C THR A 116 13.93 -10.54 -6.94
N ILE A 117 13.42 -9.83 -7.95
CA ILE A 117 13.85 -9.96 -9.35
C ILE A 117 14.38 -8.66 -9.95
N ASP A 118 14.37 -7.57 -9.16
CA ASP A 118 14.76 -6.22 -9.57
C ASP A 118 14.11 -5.74 -10.91
N ALA A 119 12.85 -6.10 -11.13
CA ALA A 119 12.12 -5.82 -12.37
C ALA A 119 10.64 -5.50 -12.10
N GLN A 120 9.92 -5.00 -13.10
CA GLN A 120 8.47 -4.82 -13.04
C GLN A 120 7.77 -6.18 -13.07
N ALA A 121 6.74 -6.35 -12.25
CA ALA A 121 5.90 -7.54 -12.26
C ALA A 121 4.44 -7.18 -11.95
N PRO A 122 3.46 -7.94 -12.45
CA PRO A 122 2.05 -7.80 -12.07
C PRO A 122 1.86 -7.97 -10.57
N LYS A 123 1.07 -7.08 -9.97
CA LYS A 123 0.78 -7.02 -8.55
C LYS A 123 -0.71 -6.82 -8.32
N LEU A 124 -1.23 -7.42 -7.25
CA LEU A 124 -2.49 -7.07 -6.64
C LEU A 124 -2.16 -6.29 -5.36
N GLY A 125 -2.51 -5.00 -5.33
CA GLY A 125 -2.39 -4.16 -4.15
C GLY A 125 -3.71 -4.06 -3.38
N TYR A 126 -3.61 -3.77 -2.10
CA TYR A 126 -4.71 -3.44 -1.21
C TYR A 126 -4.35 -2.19 -0.39
N ALA A 127 -5.27 -1.23 -0.29
CA ALA A 127 -5.09 0.03 0.41
C ALA A 127 -6.29 0.36 1.29
N GLU A 128 -6.03 0.92 2.47
CA GLU A 128 -7.03 1.47 3.38
C GLU A 128 -6.68 2.93 3.67
N TYR A 129 -7.70 3.79 3.78
CA TYR A 129 -7.50 5.21 4.01
C TYR A 129 -7.50 5.56 5.52
N LEU A 130 -6.43 6.18 5.98
CA LEU A 130 -6.24 6.65 7.36
C LEU A 130 -6.45 8.16 7.44
N SER A 131 -7.72 8.56 7.56
CA SER A 131 -8.18 9.94 7.42
C SER A 131 -7.52 10.99 8.32
N LYS A 132 -7.10 10.67 9.54
CA LYS A 132 -6.42 11.62 10.45
C LYS A 132 -5.09 12.10 9.88
N TRP A 133 -4.43 11.23 9.12
CA TRP A 133 -3.10 11.49 8.59
C TRP A 133 -3.08 11.80 7.09
N ASP A 134 -4.23 11.67 6.42
CA ASP A 134 -4.36 11.70 4.97
C ASP A 134 -3.35 10.72 4.34
N TRP A 135 -3.42 9.45 4.74
CA TRP A 135 -2.58 8.34 4.23
C TRP A 135 -3.44 7.22 3.66
#